data_AF-A0A7R6VYT0-F1
#
_entry.id   AF-A0A7R6VYT0-F1
#
_cell.length_a   1.000
_cell.length_b   1.000
_cell.length_c   1.000
_cell.angle_alpha   90.00
_cell.angle_beta   90.00
_cell.angle_gamma   90.00
#
_symmetry.space_group_name_H-M   'P 1'
#
loop_
_entity.id
_entity.type
_entity.pdbx_description
1 polymer ?
#
loop_
_entity_poly.entity_id
_entity_poly.type
_entity_poly.pdbx_seq_one_letter_code
_entity_poly.pdbx_strand_id
1 'polypeptide(L)'
;MIFGKKNDKNKFKKKRQQQNPLFKRKKFCRFTVMNIKQIDYKNIEILKDFVQENGKIIAARLTGTRSHYQRQMDTAIKRARFLALLPYTDLHNR
;
A
#
# COMPACT_ATOMS: atom_id res chain seq x y z
N MET A 1 29.66 -39.34 50.12
CA MET A 1 29.09 -38.94 48.80
C MET A 1 27.85 -38.09 49.08
N ILE A 2 28.00 -36.80 49.38
CA ILE A 2 27.83 -35.63 48.48
C ILE A 2 26.42 -35.52 47.86
N PHE A 3 25.57 -34.77 48.59
CA PHE A 3 24.65 -33.70 48.17
C PHE A 3 24.00 -33.70 46.76
N GLY A 4 22.68 -33.50 46.75
CA GLY A 4 22.07 -32.50 45.85
C GLY A 4 20.74 -32.85 45.19
N LYS A 5 19.63 -32.55 45.87
CA LYS A 5 18.32 -32.28 45.23
C LYS A 5 18.50 -31.27 44.09
N LYS A 6 17.99 -31.55 42.89
CA LYS A 6 17.71 -30.49 41.91
C LYS A 6 16.21 -30.23 41.87
N ASN A 7 15.86 -29.19 42.62
CA ASN A 7 14.59 -28.48 42.62
C ASN A 7 14.35 -27.78 41.27
N ASP A 8 13.15 -28.01 40.74
CA ASP A 8 12.14 -27.03 40.37
C ASP A 8 12.41 -25.89 39.37
N LYS A 9 11.47 -25.84 38.42
CA LYS A 9 10.72 -24.67 37.94
C LYS A 9 11.55 -23.57 37.27
N ASN A 10 11.44 -23.50 35.94
CA ASN A 10 11.23 -22.27 35.16
C ASN A 10 11.21 -22.66 33.68
N LYS A 11 10.36 -22.14 32.81
CA LYS A 11 9.28 -21.18 32.88
C LYS A 11 8.67 -21.27 31.49
N PHE A 12 7.36 -21.48 31.42
CA PHE A 12 6.50 -20.95 30.37
C PHE A 12 7.19 -20.71 29.01
N LYS A 13 7.30 -21.74 28.18
CA LYS A 13 7.30 -21.52 26.73
C LYS A 13 5.92 -20.95 26.38
N LYS A 14 5.71 -19.66 26.64
CA LYS A 14 4.62 -18.88 26.04
C LYS A 14 4.83 -19.07 24.55
N LYS A 15 4.07 -19.98 23.93
CA LYS A 15 3.82 -19.94 22.49
C LYS A 15 3.45 -18.50 22.22
N ARG A 16 4.33 -17.74 21.56
CA ARG A 16 3.98 -16.42 21.05
C ARG A 16 2.70 -16.65 20.29
N GLN A 17 1.58 -16.16 20.82
CA GLN A 17 0.33 -16.13 20.09
C GLN A 17 0.66 -15.25 18.88
N GLN A 18 1.04 -15.90 17.78
CA GLN A 18 1.06 -15.26 16.47
C GLN A 18 -0.38 -14.83 16.31
N GLN A 19 -0.64 -13.54 16.57
CA GLN A 19 -1.92 -12.95 16.31
C GLN A 19 -2.17 -13.24 14.84
N ASN A 20 -3.09 -14.16 14.60
CA ASN A 20 -3.50 -14.58 13.28
C ASN A 20 -3.73 -13.32 12.42
N PRO A 21 -2.86 -12.98 11.45
CA PRO A 21 -3.08 -11.81 10.59
C PRO A 21 -4.22 -12.05 9.59
N LEU A 22 -4.99 -13.13 9.81
CA LEU A 22 -6.08 -13.67 9.01
C LEU A 22 -7.27 -12.72 8.86
N PHE A 23 -7.32 -11.63 9.63
CA PHE A 23 -8.31 -10.57 9.46
C PHE A 23 -7.66 -9.25 9.01
N LYS A 24 -6.79 -9.30 7.99
CA LYS A 24 -6.53 -8.07 7.21
C LYS A 24 -7.83 -7.67 6.52
N ARG A 25 -8.43 -6.57 6.98
CA ARG A 25 -9.60 -5.95 6.35
C ARG A 25 -9.35 -5.85 4.85
N LYS A 26 -10.27 -6.39 4.04
CA LYS A 26 -10.20 -6.28 2.58
C LYS A 26 -10.22 -4.81 2.20
N LYS A 27 -9.15 -4.32 1.57
CA LYS A 27 -9.10 -2.96 1.03
C LYS A 27 -10.06 -2.88 -0.16
N PHE A 28 -10.89 -1.85 -0.20
CA PHE A 28 -11.82 -1.62 -1.29
C PHE A 28 -11.18 -0.74 -2.36
N CYS A 29 -11.50 -1.01 -3.63
CA CYS A 29 -11.05 -0.18 -4.73
C CYS A 29 -11.94 1.06 -4.85
N ARG A 30 -11.37 2.25 -4.66
CA ARG A 30 -12.08 3.54 -4.76
C ARG A 30 -12.83 3.69 -6.09
N PHE A 31 -12.17 3.36 -7.21
CA PHE A 31 -12.76 3.46 -8.56
C PHE A 31 -13.97 2.56 -8.77
N THR A 32 -14.03 1.43 -8.06
CA THR A 32 -15.17 0.50 -8.15
C THR A 32 -16.39 1.05 -7.41
N VAL A 33 -16.19 1.70 -6.26
CA VAL A 33 -17.27 2.33 -5.49
C VAL A 33 -17.81 3.56 -6.23
N MET A 34 -16.94 4.34 -6.86
CA MET A 34 -17.31 5.51 -7.64
C MET A 34 -17.86 5.17 -9.04
N ASN A 35 -17.91 3.88 -9.40
CA ASN A 35 -18.36 3.37 -10.69
C ASN A 35 -17.75 4.07 -11.93
N ILE A 36 -16.47 4.44 -11.83
CA ILE A 36 -15.75 5.12 -12.90
C ILE A 36 -15.35 4.08 -13.95
N LYS A 37 -15.79 4.26 -15.20
CA LYS A 37 -15.49 3.35 -16.30
C LYS A 37 -14.06 3.51 -16.84
N GLN A 38 -13.57 4.74 -16.88
CA GLN A 38 -12.26 5.07 -17.44
C GLN A 38 -11.59 6.19 -16.63
N ILE A 39 -10.28 6.03 -16.41
CA ILE A 39 -9.44 7.01 -15.72
C ILE A 39 -8.70 7.84 -16.77
N ASP A 40 -9.08 9.12 -16.88
CA ASP A 40 -8.44 10.06 -17.81
C ASP A 40 -7.29 10.82 -17.16
N TYR A 41 -6.28 11.14 -17.98
CA TYR A 41 -5.08 11.88 -17.56
C TYR A 41 -5.35 13.35 -17.20
N LYS A 42 -6.50 13.88 -17.61
CA LYS A 42 -6.92 15.28 -17.36
C LYS A 42 -7.40 15.51 -15.92
N ASN A 43 -7.81 14.44 -15.23
CA ASN A 43 -8.37 14.52 -13.89
C ASN A 43 -7.26 14.49 -12.84
N ILE A 44 -6.55 15.61 -12.72
CA ILE A 44 -5.34 15.73 -11.90
C ILE A 44 -5.64 15.47 -10.42
N GLU A 45 -6.78 15.92 -9.91
CA GLU A 45 -7.19 15.73 -8.51
C GLU A 45 -7.20 14.26 -8.12
N ILE A 46 -7.81 13.41 -8.95
CA ILE A 46 -7.88 11.97 -8.71
C ILE A 46 -6.49 11.35 -8.80
N LEU A 47 -5.67 11.76 -9.77
CA LEU A 47 -4.36 11.15 -10.00
C LEU A 47 -3.33 11.53 -8.91
N LYS A 48 -3.43 12.74 -8.34
CA LYS A 48 -2.56 13.21 -7.25
C LYS A 48 -2.64 12.31 -6.02
N ASP A 49 -3.83 11.83 -5.67
CA ASP A 49 -4.05 10.92 -4.52
C ASP A 49 -3.27 9.60 -4.61
N PHE A 50 -2.85 9.22 -5.82
CA PHE A 50 -2.13 7.97 -6.04
C PHE A 50 -0.65 8.17 -6.40
N VAL A 51 -0.15 9.41 -6.31
CA VAL A 51 1.26 9.74 -6.44
C VAL A 51 1.80 10.08 -5.06
N GLN A 52 2.97 9.54 -4.73
CA GLN A 52 3.70 9.88 -3.51
C GLN A 52 4.30 11.28 -3.61
N GLU A 53 4.68 11.85 -2.47
CA GLU A 53 5.38 13.14 -2.39
C GLU A 53 6.61 13.19 -3.30
N ASN A 54 7.36 12.09 -3.39
CA ASN A 54 8.54 11.97 -4.26
C ASN A 54 8.22 11.87 -5.76
N GLY A 55 6.96 11.99 -6.18
CA GLY A 55 6.54 11.80 -7.57
C GLY A 55 6.50 10.33 -8.01
N LYS A 56 6.54 9.35 -7.10
CA LYS A 56 6.45 7.91 -7.43
C LYS A 56 5.00 7.43 -7.43
N ILE A 57 4.67 6.46 -8.28
CA ILE A 57 3.32 5.88 -8.33
C ILE A 57 3.14 4.92 -7.13
N ILE A 58 2.04 5.06 -6.40
CA ILE A 58 1.71 4.18 -5.27
C ILE A 58 1.31 2.80 -5.78
N ALA A 59 1.92 1.74 -5.21
CA ALA A 59 1.60 0.36 -5.57
C ALA A 59 0.18 -0.04 -5.13
N ALA A 60 -0.50 -0.85 -5.95
CA ALA A 60 -1.87 -1.32 -5.70
C ALA A 60 -2.09 -2.00 -4.33
N ARG A 61 -1.06 -2.60 -3.73
CA ARG A 61 -1.13 -3.20 -2.38
C ARG A 61 -1.44 -2.20 -1.26
N LEU A 62 -1.04 -0.94 -1.45
CA LEU A 62 -1.25 0.14 -0.48
C LEU A 62 -2.67 0.69 -0.65
N THR A 63 -3.07 0.99 -1.88
CA THR A 63 -4.34 1.62 -2.22
C THR A 63 -5.53 0.66 -2.35
N GLY A 64 -5.31 -0.63 -2.60
CA GLY A 64 -6.38 -1.61 -2.77
C GLY A 64 -7.13 -1.49 -4.12
N THR A 65 -6.52 -0.87 -5.12
CA THR A 65 -7.05 -0.74 -6.48
C THR A 65 -7.06 -2.10 -7.18
N ARG A 66 -8.10 -2.37 -7.98
CA ARG A 66 -8.10 -3.57 -8.84
C ARG A 66 -7.03 -3.44 -9.92
N SER A 67 -6.45 -4.57 -10.35
CA SER A 67 -5.37 -4.62 -11.33
C SER A 67 -5.71 -3.92 -12.65
N HIS A 68 -6.97 -4.01 -13.10
CA HIS A 68 -7.45 -3.31 -14.30
C HIS A 68 -7.33 -1.79 -14.17
N TYR A 69 -7.87 -1.23 -13.07
CA TYR A 69 -7.82 0.21 -12.81
C TYR A 69 -6.40 0.69 -12.55
N GLN A 70 -5.55 -0.12 -11.90
CA GLN A 70 -4.14 0.22 -11.71
C GLN A 70 -3.42 0.41 -13.05
N ARG A 71 -3.61 -0.50 -14.02
CA ARG A 71 -2.99 -0.37 -15.36
C ARG A 71 -3.45 0.88 -16.09
N GLN A 72 -4.76 1.16 -16.06
CA GLN A 72 -5.32 2.36 -16.68
C GLN A 72 -4.75 3.64 -16.03
N MET A 73 -4.72 3.66 -14.70
CA MET A 73 -4.16 4.75 -13.91
C MET A 73 -2.67 4.95 -14.20
N ASP A 74 -1.86 3.90 -14.28
CA ASP A 74 -0.44 3.99 -14.59
C ASP A 74 -0.21 4.64 -15.95
N THR A 75 -1.01 4.27 -16.96
CA THR A 75 -0.98 4.89 -18.29
C THR A 75 -1.42 6.35 -18.25
N ALA A 76 -2.47 6.67 -17.49
CA ALA A 76 -2.97 8.04 -17.33
C ALA A 76 -1.93 8.94 -16.64
N ILE A 77 -1.29 8.48 -15.57
CA ILE A 77 -0.22 9.22 -14.88
C ILE A 77 0.96 9.46 -15.81
N LYS A 78 1.41 8.44 -16.55
CA LYS A 78 2.52 8.61 -17.50
C LYS A 78 2.19 9.67 -18.55
N ARG A 79 0.98 9.64 -19.12
CA ARG A 79 0.50 10.67 -20.07
C ARG A 79 0.45 12.07 -19.43
N ALA A 80 -0.08 12.19 -18.21
CA ALA A 80 -0.14 13.45 -17.49
C ALA A 80 1.26 14.03 -17.22
N ARG A 81 2.26 13.19 -16.94
CA ARG A 81 3.65 13.62 -16.76
C ARG A 81 4.30 14.12 -18.06
N PHE A 82 4.05 13.46 -19.19
CA PHE A 82 4.52 13.94 -20.49
C PHE A 82 3.95 15.32 -20.86
N LEU A 83 2.75 15.63 -20.39
CA LEU A 83 2.07 16.91 -20.60
C LEU A 83 2.38 17.93 -19.49
N ALA A 84 3.35 17.67 -18.62
CA ALA A 84 3.72 18.52 -17.48
C ALA A 84 2.59 18.82 -16.48
N LEU A 85 1.52 18.01 -16.45
CA LEU A 85 0.43 18.15 -15.48
C LEU A 85 0.78 17.57 -14.11
N LEU A 86 1.71 16.60 -14.08
CA LEU A 86 2.23 15.97 -12.87
C LEU A 86 3.76 15.95 -12.92
N PRO A 87 4.44 16.22 -11.79
CA PRO A 87 5.90 16.18 -11.76
C PRO A 87 6.44 14.74 -11.77
N TYR A 88 7.66 14.57 -12.28
CA TYR A 88 8.41 13.32 -12.19
C TYR A 88 9.13 13.17 -10.84
N THR A 89 9.60 14.29 -10.28
CA THR A 89 10.33 14.34 -9.03
C THR A 89 9.86 15.52 -8.18
N ASP A 90 10.04 15.41 -6.88
CA ASP A 90 9.85 16.45 -5.87
C ASP A 90 10.67 17.72 -6.13
N LEU A 91 11.78 17.61 -6.87
CA LEU A 91 12.65 18.74 -7.23
C LEU A 91 12.05 19.71 -8.26
N HIS A 92 10.96 19.35 -8.96
CA HIS A 92 10.39 20.20 -10.02
C HIS A 92 9.72 21.48 -9.49
N ASN A 93 9.35 21.51 -8.21
CA ASN A 93 8.67 22.67 -7.60
C ASN A 93 9.63 23.53 -6.74
N ARG A 94 10.93 23.25 -6.80
CA ARG A 94 11.95 23.94 -6.00
C ARG A 94 12.61 25.07 -6.77
#